data_AF-A0A9E3A846-F1
#
_entry.id   AF-A0A9E3A846-F1
#
_cell.length_a   1.000
_cell.length_b   1.000
_cell.length_c   1.000
_cell.angle_alpha   90.00
_cell.angle_beta   90.00
_cell.angle_gamma   90.00
#
_symmetry.space_group_name_H-M   'P 1'
#
loop_
_entity.id
_entity.type
_entity.pdbx_description
1 polymer ?
#
loop_
_entity_poly.entity_id
_entity_poly.type
_entity_poly.pdbx_seq_one_letter_code
_entity_poly.pdbx_strand_id
1 'polypeptide(L)'
;FIDAVVSRLIPNDELGPGAREAGVTAFIDRQLGGPYGRAQTWYMQGPWREGSEEQGYQLKLAPAEVYRTAIQDIDEYCRRTYGSKKFVQLDAQTQDKVLHGLEKGDIKLARISAKQFFDILWHNTQEGFLSDPMYGGNKDFAGWKLIGFPGPRYNYVAEIGDYGKRYAMAPVGITGRDPRKQVT
;
A
#
# COMPACT_ATOMS: atom_id res chain seq x y z
N PHE A 1 8.67 9.09 5.93
CA PHE A 1 7.90 8.09 6.71
C PHE A 1 7.38 6.99 5.78
N ILE A 2 6.48 7.30 4.83
CA ILE A 2 5.84 6.30 3.95
C ILE A 2 6.85 5.42 3.22
N ASP A 3 7.86 6.01 2.56
CA ASP A 3 8.96 5.25 1.93
C ASP A 3 9.57 4.18 2.86
N ALA A 4 9.84 4.55 4.11
CA ALA A 4 10.45 3.63 5.08
C ALA A 4 9.49 2.48 5.41
N VAL A 5 8.21 2.79 5.68
CA VAL A 5 7.22 1.75 6.02
C VAL A 5 6.97 0.81 4.86
N VAL A 6 6.71 1.31 3.65
CA VAL A 6 6.40 0.44 2.51
C VAL A 6 7.58 -0.45 2.14
N SER A 7 8.82 0.01 2.35
CA SER A 7 10.03 -0.78 2.16
C SER A 7 10.18 -1.92 3.18
N ARG A 8 9.50 -1.86 4.33
CA ARG A 8 9.43 -2.97 5.29
C ARG A 8 8.27 -3.91 4.97
N LEU A 9 7.14 -3.39 4.49
CA LEU A 9 5.95 -4.17 4.16
C LEU A 9 6.15 -5.06 2.94
N ILE A 10 6.75 -4.53 1.87
CA ILE A 10 7.14 -5.29 0.68
C ILE A 10 8.59 -4.90 0.35
N PRO A 11 9.57 -5.66 0.87
CA PRO A 11 10.99 -5.35 0.67
C PRO A 11 11.43 -5.63 -0.77
N ASN A 12 12.54 -5.00 -1.16
CA ASN A 12 13.30 -5.40 -2.34
C ASN A 12 14.20 -6.57 -1.95
N ASP A 13 14.07 -7.69 -2.65
CA ASP A 13 14.80 -8.92 -2.37
C ASP A 13 15.07 -9.72 -3.66
N GLU A 14 15.46 -10.98 -3.51
CA GLU A 14 15.79 -11.88 -4.62
C GLU A 14 14.60 -12.12 -5.58
N LEU A 15 13.36 -11.89 -5.14
CA LEU A 15 12.16 -12.06 -5.95
C LEU A 15 11.87 -10.84 -6.84
N GLY A 16 12.49 -9.69 -6.55
CA GLY A 16 12.44 -8.51 -7.39
C GLY A 16 12.21 -7.20 -6.63
N PRO A 17 11.81 -6.13 -7.35
CA PRO A 17 11.65 -4.79 -6.78
C PRO A 17 10.58 -4.76 -5.68
N GLY A 18 10.90 -4.10 -4.56
CA GLY A 18 9.97 -3.88 -3.46
C GLY A 18 8.97 -2.75 -3.72
N ALA A 19 8.10 -2.48 -2.74
CA ALA A 19 7.06 -1.45 -2.86
C ALA A 19 7.64 -0.06 -3.17
N ARG A 20 8.78 0.29 -2.59
CA ARG A 20 9.42 1.58 -2.84
C ARG A 20 9.88 1.70 -4.29
N GLU A 21 10.58 0.70 -4.81
CA GLU A 21 11.07 0.65 -6.18
C GLU A 21 9.93 0.59 -7.20
N ALA A 22 8.82 -0.07 -6.83
CA ALA A 22 7.59 -0.10 -7.61
C ALA A 22 6.77 1.20 -7.56
N GLY A 23 7.22 2.23 -6.83
CA GLY A 23 6.55 3.54 -6.80
C GLY A 23 5.31 3.62 -5.91
N VAL A 24 5.13 2.69 -4.97
CA VAL A 24 3.96 2.65 -4.07
C VAL A 24 3.80 3.95 -3.28
N THR A 25 4.90 4.59 -2.86
CA THR A 25 4.82 5.89 -2.17
C THR A 25 4.15 6.96 -3.03
N ALA A 26 4.48 7.03 -4.32
CA ALA A 26 3.89 8.00 -5.23
C ALA A 26 2.41 7.69 -5.50
N PHE A 27 2.03 6.41 -5.54
CA PHE A 27 0.63 5.99 -5.57
C PHE A 27 -0.12 6.51 -4.34
N ILE A 28 0.37 6.22 -3.14
CA ILE A 28 -0.27 6.64 -1.88
C ILE A 28 -0.40 8.16 -1.83
N ASP A 29 0.65 8.90 -2.15
CA ASP A 29 0.61 10.38 -2.16
C ASP A 29 -0.48 10.93 -3.09
N ARG A 30 -0.59 10.38 -4.31
CA ARG A 30 -1.65 10.75 -5.26
C ARG A 30 -3.04 10.41 -4.76
N GLN A 31 -3.22 9.22 -4.17
CA GLN A 31 -4.52 8.82 -3.58
C GLN A 31 -4.93 9.78 -2.45
N LEU A 32 -3.99 10.12 -1.56
CA LEU A 32 -4.22 11.03 -0.44
C LEU A 32 -4.40 12.50 -0.88
N GLY A 33 -3.84 12.90 -2.02
CA GLY A 33 -4.06 14.22 -2.62
C GLY A 33 -5.39 14.34 -3.39
N GLY A 34 -5.96 13.21 -3.81
CA GLY A 34 -7.16 13.11 -4.64
C GLY A 34 -8.49 12.99 -3.88
N PRO A 35 -9.58 12.65 -4.59
CA PRO A 35 -10.91 12.47 -4.01
C PRO A 35 -10.98 11.43 -2.89
N TYR A 36 -10.22 10.33 -3.01
CA TYR A 36 -10.08 9.31 -1.97
C TYR A 36 -9.55 9.90 -0.67
N GLY A 37 -8.43 10.62 -0.72
CA GLY A 37 -7.82 11.26 0.45
C GLY A 37 -8.74 12.26 1.16
N ARG A 38 -9.67 12.88 0.42
CA ARG A 38 -10.67 13.82 0.92
C ARG A 38 -11.98 13.16 1.32
N ALA A 39 -12.10 11.83 1.18
CA ALA A 39 -13.33 11.08 1.40
C ALA A 39 -14.53 11.68 0.63
N GLN A 40 -14.30 12.22 -0.58
CA GLN A 40 -15.26 13.09 -1.26
C GLN A 40 -16.60 12.42 -1.58
N THR A 41 -16.59 11.10 -1.79
CA THR A 41 -17.78 10.29 -2.12
C THR A 41 -18.25 9.43 -0.95
N TRP A 42 -17.62 9.54 0.23
CA TRP A 42 -17.94 8.70 1.38
C TRP A 42 -19.01 9.36 2.25
N TYR A 43 -19.85 8.55 2.88
CA TYR A 43 -20.74 9.03 3.93
C TYR A 43 -19.93 9.21 5.23
N MET A 44 -19.57 10.46 5.53
CA MET A 44 -18.70 10.80 6.67
C MET A 44 -19.45 11.34 7.89
N GLN A 45 -20.79 11.34 7.85
CA GLN A 45 -21.61 11.84 8.95
C GLN A 45 -21.69 10.82 10.09
N GLY A 46 -21.78 11.33 11.32
CA GLY A 46 -21.95 10.49 12.50
C GLY A 46 -23.29 9.73 12.53
N PRO A 47 -23.47 8.84 13.51
CA PRO A 47 -22.59 8.60 14.65
C PRO A 47 -21.43 7.62 14.34
N TRP A 48 -20.20 7.97 14.73
CA TRP A 48 -19.00 7.12 14.58
C TRP A 48 -18.87 6.12 15.73
N ARG A 49 -19.72 5.10 15.73
CA ARG A 49 -19.64 3.99 16.68
C ARG A 49 -18.55 3.01 16.25
N GLU A 50 -18.03 2.25 17.22
CA GLU A 50 -17.19 1.10 16.89
C GLU A 50 -18.03 0.09 16.10
N GLY A 51 -17.61 -0.17 14.85
CA GLY A 51 -18.26 -1.12 13.98
C GLY A 51 -17.75 -2.54 14.20
N SER A 52 -18.46 -3.52 13.65
CA SER A 52 -17.93 -4.89 13.55
C SER A 52 -16.79 -4.96 12.52
N GLU A 53 -16.02 -6.04 12.53
CA GLU A 53 -14.88 -6.20 11.60
C GLU A 53 -15.31 -6.12 10.13
N GLU A 54 -16.52 -6.58 9.82
CA GLU A 54 -17.09 -6.59 8.46
C GLU A 54 -17.55 -5.21 7.99
N GLN A 55 -17.69 -4.23 8.90
CA GLN A 55 -18.23 -2.89 8.60
C GLN A 55 -17.16 -1.92 8.10
N GLY A 56 -15.89 -2.34 8.02
CA GLY A 56 -14.81 -1.57 7.39
C GLY A 56 -14.54 -0.21 8.06
N TYR A 57 -14.34 0.83 7.24
CA TYR A 57 -13.92 2.16 7.69
C TYR A 57 -15.04 2.90 8.45
N GLN A 58 -14.84 3.16 9.74
CA GLN A 58 -15.80 3.86 10.61
C GLN A 58 -15.22 5.12 11.28
N LEU A 59 -14.06 5.61 10.80
CA LEU A 59 -13.40 6.78 11.38
C LEU A 59 -14.05 8.08 10.92
N LYS A 60 -14.07 9.08 11.81
CA LYS A 60 -14.52 10.45 11.51
C LYS A 60 -13.60 11.26 10.59
N LEU A 61 -12.37 10.78 10.42
CA LEU A 61 -11.32 11.47 9.66
C LEU A 61 -11.41 11.05 8.20
N ALA A 62 -11.07 11.90 7.25
CA ALA A 62 -10.79 11.45 5.88
C ALA A 62 -9.46 10.67 5.81
N PRO A 63 -9.21 9.83 4.81
CA PRO A 63 -7.97 9.05 4.72
C PRO A 63 -6.70 9.91 4.83
N ALA A 64 -6.64 11.07 4.18
CA ALA A 64 -5.47 11.96 4.29
C ALA A 64 -5.26 12.50 5.71
N GLU A 65 -6.33 12.71 6.47
CA GLU A 65 -6.26 13.13 7.88
C GLU A 65 -5.84 11.97 8.79
N VAL A 66 -6.30 10.75 8.52
CA VAL A 66 -5.83 9.54 9.21
C VAL A 66 -4.32 9.40 9.08
N TYR A 67 -3.78 9.46 7.86
CA TYR A 67 -2.33 9.36 7.63
C TYR A 67 -1.55 10.44 8.38
N ARG A 68 -1.96 11.72 8.27
CA ARG A 68 -1.25 12.81 8.96
C ARG A 68 -1.27 12.64 10.48
N THR A 69 -2.41 12.22 11.03
CA THR A 69 -2.59 11.99 12.47
C THR A 69 -1.77 10.80 12.94
N ALA A 70 -1.84 9.67 12.24
CA ALA A 70 -1.12 8.45 12.56
C ALA A 70 0.39 8.66 12.56
N ILE A 71 0.93 9.28 11.51
CA ILE A 71 2.38 9.48 11.36
C ILE A 71 2.93 10.31 12.51
N GLN A 72 2.20 11.35 12.92
CA GLN A 72 2.58 12.16 14.07
C GLN A 72 2.56 11.36 15.37
N ASP A 73 1.50 10.58 15.63
CA ASP A 73 1.38 9.76 16.84
C ASP A 73 2.45 8.65 16.88
N ILE A 74 2.77 8.04 15.74
CA ILE A 74 3.82 7.01 15.64
C ILE A 74 5.19 7.61 15.88
N ASP A 75 5.50 8.78 15.29
CA ASP A 75 6.75 9.48 15.56
C ASP A 75 6.85 9.87 17.05
N GLU A 76 5.76 10.28 17.70
CA GLU A 76 5.76 10.57 19.13
C GLU A 76 5.96 9.31 19.99
N TYR A 77 5.28 8.21 19.66
CA TYR A 77 5.51 6.91 20.29
C TYR A 77 6.98 6.50 20.16
N CYS A 78 7.56 6.61 18.96
CA CYS A 78 8.95 6.25 18.72
C CYS A 78 9.91 7.13 19.53
N ARG A 79 9.65 8.45 19.62
CA ARG A 79 10.48 9.36 20.42
C ARG A 79 10.47 8.99 21.91
N ARG A 80 9.30 8.62 22.44
CA ARG A 80 9.15 8.25 23.85
C ARG A 80 9.81 6.91 24.17
N THR A 81 9.73 5.94 23.24
CA THR A 81 10.18 4.56 23.49
C THR A 81 11.64 4.32 23.08
N TYR A 82 12.13 4.98 22.04
CA TYR A 82 13.43 4.67 21.39
C TYR A 82 14.41 5.85 21.39
N GLY A 83 14.45 6.62 22.49
CA GLY A 83 15.48 7.63 22.71
C GLY A 83 15.35 8.86 21.80
N SER A 84 14.16 9.44 21.72
CA SER A 84 13.85 10.64 20.91
C SER A 84 14.03 10.49 19.40
N LYS A 85 14.12 9.26 18.89
CA LYS A 85 14.15 8.97 17.45
C LYS A 85 12.74 8.91 16.86
N LYS A 86 12.56 9.48 15.67
CA LYS A 86 11.39 9.24 14.81
C LYS A 86 11.46 7.84 14.20
N PHE A 87 10.34 7.34 13.67
CA PHE A 87 10.28 6.00 13.06
C PHE A 87 11.37 5.78 12.00
N VAL A 88 11.55 6.77 11.11
CA VAL A 88 12.53 6.71 10.01
C VAL A 88 13.99 6.70 10.46
N GLN A 89 14.26 7.02 11.73
CA GLN A 89 15.61 7.04 12.31
C GLN A 89 15.94 5.75 13.08
N LEU A 90 14.96 4.84 13.21
CA LEU A 90 15.15 3.52 13.80
C LEU A 90 15.86 2.58 12.82
N ASP A 91 16.58 1.59 13.34
CA ASP A 91 17.09 0.50 12.51
C ASP A 91 15.94 -0.38 11.99
N ALA A 92 16.22 -1.18 10.96
CA ALA A 92 15.21 -2.00 10.28
C ALA A 92 14.47 -2.96 11.22
N GLN A 93 15.18 -3.62 12.14
CA GLN A 93 14.56 -4.58 13.06
C GLN A 93 13.62 -3.87 14.04
N THR A 94 13.98 -2.68 14.49
CA THR A 94 13.13 -1.87 15.36
C THR A 94 11.93 -1.30 14.59
N GLN A 95 12.10 -0.90 13.33
CA GLN A 95 10.97 -0.51 12.46
C GLN A 95 9.95 -1.66 12.33
N ASP A 96 10.41 -2.89 12.10
CA ASP A 96 9.53 -4.06 12.01
C ASP A 96 8.77 -4.31 13.31
N LYS A 97 9.45 -4.19 14.45
CA LYS A 97 8.81 -4.32 15.78
C LYS A 97 7.69 -3.29 15.96
N VAL A 98 7.92 -2.05 15.54
CA VAL A 98 6.88 -1.01 15.60
C VAL A 98 5.72 -1.37 14.68
N LEU A 99 6.00 -1.79 13.43
CA LEU A 99 4.94 -2.16 12.48
C LEU A 99 4.09 -3.33 12.99
N HIS A 100 4.70 -4.39 13.51
CA HIS A 100 3.97 -5.49 14.15
C HIS A 100 3.17 -5.05 15.38
N GLY A 101 3.70 -4.12 16.17
CA GLY A 101 2.97 -3.55 17.31
C GLY A 101 1.75 -2.73 16.88
N LEU A 102 1.80 -2.07 15.73
CA LEU A 102 0.66 -1.37 15.13
C LEU A 102 -0.38 -2.37 14.58
N GLU A 103 0.08 -3.37 13.83
CA GLU A 103 -0.73 -4.47 13.27
C GLU A 103 -1.55 -5.19 14.33
N LYS A 104 -0.93 -5.54 15.46
CA LYS A 104 -1.59 -6.22 16.57
C LYS A 104 -2.45 -5.30 17.45
N GLY A 105 -2.29 -3.98 17.33
CA GLY A 105 -2.93 -3.01 18.20
C GLY A 105 -2.34 -2.93 19.62
N ASP A 106 -1.13 -3.48 19.82
CA ASP A 106 -0.38 -3.43 21.08
C ASP A 106 0.12 -2.01 21.36
N ILE A 107 0.49 -1.27 20.31
CA ILE A 107 0.86 0.15 20.41
C ILE A 107 -0.41 0.99 20.51
N LYS A 108 -0.47 1.86 21.52
CA LYS A 108 -1.55 2.84 21.67
C LYS A 108 -1.13 4.18 21.08
N LEU A 109 -1.82 4.59 20.01
CA LEU A 109 -1.73 5.94 19.47
C LEU A 109 -2.73 6.85 20.19
N ALA A 110 -2.43 8.14 20.24
CA ALA A 110 -3.19 9.09 21.06
C ALA A 110 -4.56 9.42 20.45
N ARG A 111 -4.64 9.50 19.12
CA ARG A 111 -5.81 10.09 18.43
C ARG A 111 -6.61 9.10 17.58
N ILE A 112 -6.02 7.97 17.20
CA ILE A 112 -6.64 6.96 16.34
C ILE A 112 -6.25 5.55 16.77
N SER A 113 -6.95 4.52 16.31
CA SER A 113 -6.52 3.14 16.50
C SER A 113 -5.27 2.84 15.66
N ALA A 114 -4.25 2.25 16.30
CA ALA A 114 -3.06 1.77 15.62
C ALA A 114 -3.39 0.70 14.56
N LYS A 115 -4.26 -0.25 14.92
CA LYS A 115 -4.66 -1.34 14.03
C LYS A 115 -5.40 -0.81 12.81
N GLN A 116 -6.38 0.08 13.00
CA GLN A 116 -7.14 0.64 11.87
C GLN A 116 -6.22 1.41 10.90
N PHE A 117 -5.24 2.16 11.42
CA PHE A 117 -4.26 2.81 10.55
C PHE A 117 -3.40 1.80 9.81
N PHE A 118 -2.91 0.74 10.49
CA PHE A 118 -2.11 -0.29 9.85
C PHE A 118 -2.89 -1.00 8.75
N ASP A 119 -4.16 -1.35 8.99
CA ASP A 119 -5.03 -2.01 8.00
C ASP A 119 -5.16 -1.14 6.73
N ILE A 120 -5.40 0.18 6.88
CA ILE A 120 -5.47 1.13 5.75
C ILE A 120 -4.14 1.21 5.01
N LEU A 121 -3.03 1.35 5.75
CA LEU A 121 -1.68 1.48 5.20
C LEU A 121 -1.28 0.23 4.40
N TRP A 122 -1.56 -0.95 4.96
CA TRP A 122 -1.31 -2.22 4.30
C TRP A 122 -2.15 -2.35 3.03
N HIS A 123 -3.45 -2.05 3.12
CA HIS A 123 -4.35 -2.09 1.97
C HIS A 123 -3.86 -1.16 0.84
N ASN A 124 -3.55 0.10 1.13
CA ASN A 124 -3.06 1.02 0.11
C ASN A 124 -1.66 0.64 -0.43
N THR A 125 -0.84 -0.05 0.37
CA THR A 125 0.44 -0.60 -0.08
C THR A 125 0.21 -1.71 -1.11
N GLN A 126 -0.73 -2.62 -0.83
CA GLN A 126 -1.12 -3.68 -1.77
C GLN A 126 -1.74 -3.09 -3.04
N GLU A 127 -2.66 -2.13 -2.93
CA GLU A 127 -3.24 -1.44 -4.09
C GLU A 127 -2.14 -0.77 -4.93
N GLY A 128 -1.22 -0.04 -4.29
CA GLY A 128 -0.12 0.58 -5.00
C GLY A 128 0.82 -0.42 -5.66
N PHE A 129 0.99 -1.62 -5.11
CA PHE A 129 1.91 -2.62 -5.65
C PHE A 129 1.28 -3.51 -6.72
N LEU A 130 -0.04 -3.72 -6.66
CA LEU A 130 -0.76 -4.71 -7.47
C LEU A 130 -1.81 -4.10 -8.43
N SER A 131 -2.04 -2.78 -8.40
CA SER A 131 -2.90 -2.11 -9.38
C SER A 131 -2.17 -1.81 -10.69
N ASP A 132 -2.90 -1.37 -11.71
CA ASP A 132 -2.30 -0.96 -12.98
C ASP A 132 -1.28 0.18 -12.80
N PRO A 133 -0.12 0.14 -13.48
CA PRO A 133 0.90 1.18 -13.33
C PRO A 133 0.43 2.60 -13.69
N MET A 134 -0.66 2.74 -14.46
CA MET A 134 -1.23 4.04 -14.79
C MET A 134 -1.62 4.86 -13.56
N TYR A 135 -1.91 4.20 -12.42
CA TYR A 135 -2.25 4.88 -11.17
C TYR A 135 -1.02 5.42 -10.41
N GLY A 136 0.20 5.12 -10.87
CA GLY A 136 1.45 5.65 -10.33
C GLY A 136 2.22 4.72 -9.40
N GLY A 137 1.66 3.55 -9.08
CA GLY A 137 2.34 2.44 -8.41
C GLY A 137 2.73 1.35 -9.41
N ASN A 138 3.03 0.14 -8.91
CA ASN A 138 3.35 -1.06 -9.69
C ASN A 138 4.26 -0.79 -10.90
N LYS A 139 5.24 0.09 -10.73
CA LYS A 139 6.08 0.57 -11.83
C LYS A 139 6.73 -0.60 -12.56
N ASP A 140 6.76 -0.51 -13.88
CA ASP A 140 7.30 -1.55 -14.77
C ASP A 140 6.66 -2.93 -14.54
N PHE A 141 5.43 -2.95 -14.02
CA PHE A 141 4.65 -4.15 -13.69
C PHE A 141 5.34 -5.03 -12.63
N ALA A 142 6.09 -4.44 -11.68
CA ALA A 142 6.84 -5.17 -10.67
C ALA A 142 6.00 -6.22 -9.91
N GLY A 143 4.88 -5.81 -9.32
CA GLY A 143 4.00 -6.71 -8.58
C GLY A 143 3.31 -7.73 -9.48
N TRP A 144 2.92 -7.35 -10.70
CA TRP A 144 2.31 -8.27 -11.66
C TRP A 144 3.28 -9.35 -12.15
N LYS A 145 4.54 -8.98 -12.43
CA LYS A 145 5.60 -9.92 -12.77
C LYS A 145 5.87 -10.90 -11.62
N LEU A 146 5.87 -10.40 -10.38
CA LEU A 146 6.07 -11.20 -9.18
C LEU A 146 5.01 -12.30 -9.04
N ILE A 147 3.73 -11.94 -9.17
CA ILE A 147 2.62 -12.91 -9.02
C ILE A 147 2.28 -13.66 -10.32
N GLY A 148 2.98 -13.38 -11.42
CA GLY A 148 2.71 -13.97 -12.73
C GLY A 148 1.41 -13.48 -13.40
N PHE A 149 0.88 -12.32 -13.00
CA PHE A 149 -0.32 -11.76 -13.60
C PHE A 149 0.01 -11.09 -14.95
N PRO A 150 -0.59 -11.54 -16.06
CA PRO A 150 -0.29 -11.02 -17.40
C PRO A 150 -0.99 -9.68 -17.74
N GLY A 151 -1.75 -9.13 -16.79
CA GLY A 151 -2.55 -7.92 -16.99
C GLY A 151 -3.91 -8.18 -17.66
N PRO A 152 -4.77 -7.15 -17.78
CA PRO A 152 -6.08 -7.24 -18.41
C PRO A 152 -5.99 -7.37 -19.93
N ARG A 153 -5.87 -8.61 -20.42
CA ARG A 153 -5.86 -8.94 -21.85
C ARG A 153 -7.27 -9.20 -22.37
N TYR A 154 -7.49 -8.92 -23.66
CA TYR A 154 -8.80 -9.05 -24.30
C TYR A 154 -9.36 -10.48 -24.24
N ASN A 155 -8.55 -11.50 -24.55
CA ASN A 155 -8.92 -12.91 -24.38
C ASN A 155 -7.69 -13.82 -24.26
N TYR A 156 -7.94 -15.09 -23.89
CA TYR A 156 -6.96 -16.18 -23.78
C TYR A 156 -7.36 -17.38 -24.63
N VAL A 157 -7.96 -17.15 -25.81
CA VAL A 157 -8.56 -18.22 -26.62
C VAL A 157 -7.52 -19.26 -27.05
N ALA A 158 -6.29 -18.82 -27.32
CA ALA A 158 -5.20 -19.74 -27.72
C ALA A 158 -4.66 -20.55 -26.54
N GLU A 159 -4.73 -20.01 -25.32
CA GLU A 159 -4.11 -20.58 -24.12
C GLU A 159 -5.09 -21.32 -23.20
N ILE A 160 -6.39 -21.33 -23.51
CA ILE A 160 -7.43 -21.92 -22.63
C ILE A 160 -7.23 -23.42 -22.38
N GLY A 161 -6.59 -24.14 -23.30
CA GLY A 161 -6.26 -25.56 -23.17
C GLY A 161 -4.90 -25.83 -22.49
N ASP A 162 -4.11 -24.80 -22.21
CA ASP A 162 -2.74 -24.91 -21.73
C ASP A 162 -2.65 -24.88 -20.20
N TYR A 163 -3.25 -25.89 -19.57
CA TYR A 163 -3.26 -26.01 -18.11
C TYR A 163 -1.85 -26.18 -17.52
N GLY A 164 -1.57 -25.49 -16.42
CA GLY A 164 -0.31 -25.58 -15.70
C GLY A 164 0.90 -24.98 -16.43
N LYS A 165 0.72 -24.47 -17.65
CA LYS A 165 1.80 -23.80 -18.39
C LYS A 165 1.89 -22.34 -17.94
N ARG A 166 3.12 -21.88 -17.74
CA ARG A 166 3.40 -20.47 -17.46
C ARG A 166 3.05 -19.63 -18.68
N TYR A 167 2.25 -18.59 -18.48
CA TYR A 167 1.99 -17.60 -19.50
C TYR A 167 3.25 -16.77 -19.78
N ALA A 168 3.77 -16.84 -21.00
CA ALA A 168 5.10 -16.31 -21.33
C ALA A 168 5.10 -14.83 -21.76
N MET A 169 3.95 -14.29 -22.16
CA MET A 169 3.91 -12.90 -22.62
C MET A 169 4.01 -11.93 -21.44
N ALA A 170 4.82 -10.88 -21.62
CA ALA A 170 4.96 -9.84 -20.61
C ALA A 170 3.63 -9.11 -20.31
N PRO A 171 3.46 -8.55 -19.10
CA PRO A 171 2.20 -7.93 -18.70
C PRO A 171 1.80 -6.73 -19.58
N VAL A 172 0.50 -6.49 -19.67
CA VAL A 172 -0.10 -5.37 -20.43
C VAL A 172 -1.09 -4.64 -19.53
N GLY A 173 -0.97 -3.32 -19.41
CA GLY A 173 -1.89 -2.50 -18.63
C GLY A 173 -3.16 -2.09 -19.38
N ILE A 174 -4.08 -1.42 -18.68
CA ILE A 174 -5.36 -0.92 -19.18
C ILE A 174 -5.16 0.02 -20.38
N THR A 175 -4.12 0.83 -20.36
CA THR A 175 -3.79 1.76 -21.45
C THR A 175 -3.09 1.07 -22.64
N GLY A 176 -2.95 -0.26 -22.60
CA GLY A 176 -2.17 -1.04 -23.55
C GLY A 176 -0.67 -0.99 -23.24
N ARG A 177 0.16 -1.38 -24.22
CA ARG A 177 1.62 -1.27 -24.15
C ARG A 177 2.05 -0.01 -24.90
N ASP A 178 2.95 0.82 -24.34
CA ASP A 178 3.55 1.92 -25.10
C ASP A 178 4.29 1.33 -26.31
N PRO A 179 3.87 1.64 -27.56
CA PRO A 179 4.48 1.09 -28.77
C PRO A 179 5.98 1.43 -28.89
N ARG A 180 6.49 2.42 -28.14
CA ARG A 180 7.91 2.82 -28.13
C ARG A 180 8.78 2.00 -27.18
N LYS A 181 8.19 1.19 -26.30
CA LYS A 181 8.91 0.30 -25.38
C LYS A 181 8.82 -1.15 -25.83
N GLN A 182 9.18 -1.41 -27.09
CA GLN A 182 9.41 -2.78 -27.54
C GLN A 182 10.66 -3.37 -26.87
N VAL A 183 10.56 -4.66 -26.59
CA VAL A 183 11.49 -5.49 -25.84
C VAL A 183 12.86 -5.50 -26.53
N THR A 184 13.91 -5.07 -25.81
CA THR A 184 15.26 -5.64 -25.95
C THR A 184 15.39 -6.85 -25.05
#